data_AF-A0A815GKT4-F1
#
_entry.id   AF-A0A815GKT4-F1
#
_cell.length_a   1.000
_cell.length_b   1.000
_cell.length_c   1.000
_cell.angle_alpha   90.00
_cell.angle_beta   90.00
_cell.angle_gamma   90.00
#
_symmetry.space_group_name_H-M   'P 1'
#
loop_
_entity.id
_entity.type
_entity.pdbx_description
1 polymer ?
#
loop_
_entity_poly.entity_id
_entity_poly.type
_entity_poly.pdbx_seq_one_letter_code
_entity_poly.pdbx_strand_id
1 'polypeptide(L)'
;MILVQSCNDGNQNQDETGVDCGGFVCEARCDLNQVCSNNSDCSNGNCHISSKLCQISSCNDGNQNQDETDVDCGGSICGARCSLNQ
;
A
#
# COMPACT_ATOMS: atom_id res chain seq x y z
N MET A 1 4.68 33.80 -4.56
CA MET A 1 4.83 32.92 -5.75
C MET A 1 4.86 31.50 -5.21
N ILE A 2 3.71 30.84 -5.15
CA ILE A 2 3.60 29.45 -4.69
C ILE A 2 3.86 28.61 -5.94
N LEU A 3 5.02 27.97 -6.02
CA LEU A 3 5.24 26.90 -6.99
C LEU A 3 4.22 25.83 -6.62
N VAL A 4 3.16 25.71 -7.42
CA VAL A 4 2.19 24.63 -7.25
C VAL A 4 3.01 23.35 -7.40
N GLN A 5 3.27 22.68 -6.28
CA GLN A 5 3.93 21.39 -6.25
C GLN A 5 3.16 20.48 -7.21
N SER A 6 3.79 20.17 -8.33
CA SER A 6 3.14 19.46 -9.42
C SER A 6 3.28 17.99 -9.13
N CYS A 7 2.25 17.39 -8.54
CA CYS A 7 2.21 15.94 -8.30
C CYS A 7 1.93 15.12 -9.59
N ASN A 8 2.10 15.72 -10.77
CA ASN A 8 1.77 15.14 -12.08
C ASN A 8 2.78 15.66 -13.12
N ASP A 9 4.08 15.64 -12.77
CA ASP A 9 5.17 16.08 -13.64
C ASP A 9 6.06 14.93 -14.17
N GLY A 10 5.71 13.68 -13.87
CA GLY A 10 6.45 12.50 -14.28
C GLY A 10 7.68 12.21 -13.45
N ASN A 11 7.92 12.95 -12.35
CA ASN A 11 9.08 12.75 -11.47
C ASN A 11 8.64 12.55 -10.05
N GLN A 12 9.19 11.53 -9.37
CA GLN A 12 8.97 11.33 -7.94
C GLN A 12 9.62 12.47 -7.14
N ASN A 13 8.82 13.41 -6.67
CA ASN A 13 9.30 14.59 -5.96
C ASN A 13 8.40 14.94 -4.76
N GLN A 14 8.68 16.06 -4.09
CA GLN A 14 7.86 16.58 -2.99
C GLN A 14 7.70 15.55 -1.85
N ASP A 15 6.50 15.03 -1.64
CA ASP A 15 6.21 13.95 -0.70
C ASP A 15 5.62 12.71 -1.39
N GLU A 16 5.76 12.64 -2.71
CA GLU A 16 5.31 11.53 -3.52
C GLU A 16 6.02 10.23 -3.13
N THR A 17 5.23 9.19 -2.93
CA THR A 17 5.76 7.85 -2.63
C THR A 17 5.97 7.02 -3.88
N GLY A 18 5.21 7.29 -4.94
CA GLY A 18 5.41 6.81 -6.30
C GLY A 18 5.41 7.99 -7.28
N VAL A 19 5.85 7.77 -8.53
CA VAL A 19 5.86 8.86 -9.53
C VAL A 19 4.43 9.37 -9.73
N ASP A 20 4.22 10.67 -9.49
CA ASP A 20 2.92 11.33 -9.61
C ASP A 20 1.82 10.78 -8.66
N CYS A 21 2.19 10.12 -7.55
CA CYS A 21 1.22 9.55 -6.62
C CYS A 21 1.73 9.34 -5.18
N GLY A 22 0.77 9.29 -4.26
CA GLY A 22 1.00 9.00 -2.84
C GLY A 22 1.61 10.17 -2.09
N GLY A 23 1.76 10.02 -0.77
CA GLY A 23 2.10 11.14 0.10
C GLY A 23 0.86 11.80 0.70
N PHE A 24 1.09 12.86 1.48
CA PHE A 24 0.08 13.62 2.19
C PHE A 24 -0.40 14.85 1.40
N VAL A 25 0.49 15.51 0.66
CA VAL A 25 0.24 16.71 -0.15
C VAL A 25 -0.37 16.32 -1.50
N CYS A 26 0.12 15.24 -2.10
CA CYS A 26 -0.40 14.74 -3.36
C CYS A 26 -1.68 13.90 -3.13
N GLU A 27 -2.82 14.44 -3.56
CA GLU A 27 -4.14 13.79 -3.37
C GLU A 27 -4.30 12.50 -4.19
N ALA A 28 -3.51 12.33 -5.25
CA ALA A 28 -3.54 11.16 -6.10
C ALA A 28 -3.02 9.94 -5.36
N ARG A 29 -3.85 8.90 -5.24
CA ARG A 29 -3.42 7.61 -4.72
C ARG A 29 -2.79 6.76 -5.80
N CYS A 30 -1.77 6.01 -5.39
CA CYS A 30 -1.02 5.09 -6.21
C CYS A 30 -1.84 3.85 -6.59
N ASP A 31 -1.80 3.51 -7.88
CA ASP A 31 -2.42 2.29 -8.41
C ASP A 31 -1.64 1.03 -8.03
N LEU A 32 -2.21 -0.14 -8.35
CA LEU A 32 -1.54 -1.42 -8.12
C LEU A 32 -0.16 -1.46 -8.78
N ASN A 33 0.80 -2.07 -8.09
CA ASN A 33 2.23 -2.15 -8.43
C ASN A 33 2.96 -0.80 -8.50
N GLN A 34 2.38 0.29 -8.01
CA GLN A 34 3.09 1.55 -7.79
C GLN A 34 3.76 1.59 -6.42
N VAL A 35 4.81 2.40 -6.29
CA VAL A 35 5.57 2.53 -5.05
C VAL A 35 4.74 3.25 -4.00
N CYS A 36 4.77 2.73 -2.78
CA CYS A 36 4.07 3.28 -1.63
C CYS A 36 4.95 3.20 -0.38
N SER A 37 4.71 4.11 0.55
CA SER A 37 5.34 4.06 1.87
C SER A 37 4.37 3.60 2.95
N ASN A 38 3.09 3.94 2.80
CA ASN A 38 1.99 3.68 3.71
C ASN A 38 0.75 3.18 2.96
N ASN A 39 -0.11 2.47 3.69
CA ASN A 39 -1.40 1.99 3.18
C ASN A 39 -2.28 3.11 2.59
N SER A 40 -2.20 4.32 3.14
CA SER A 40 -2.95 5.49 2.66
C SER A 40 -2.55 5.94 1.26
N ASP A 41 -1.34 5.62 0.83
CA ASP A 41 -0.80 6.01 -0.47
C ASP A 41 -1.48 5.22 -1.59
N CYS A 42 -1.99 4.03 -1.30
CA CYS A 42 -2.56 3.14 -2.29
C CYS A 42 -4.06 3.34 -2.47
N SER A 43 -4.54 3.30 -3.71
CA SER A 43 -5.97 3.40 -4.04
C SER A 43 -6.82 2.33 -3.35
N ASN A 44 -6.23 1.17 -3.07
CA ASN A 44 -6.85 0.05 -2.37
C ASN A 44 -6.61 0.04 -0.85
N GLY A 45 -5.86 1.00 -0.30
CA GLY A 45 -5.55 1.04 1.12
C GLY A 45 -4.52 0.00 1.59
N ASN A 46 -3.80 -0.67 0.69
CA ASN A 46 -2.86 -1.74 1.01
C ASN A 46 -1.51 -1.53 0.33
N CYS A 47 -0.53 -1.12 1.12
CA CYS A 47 0.86 -0.98 0.74
C CYS A 47 1.64 -2.15 1.31
N HIS A 48 2.12 -3.04 0.45
CA HIS A 48 2.90 -4.19 0.88
C HIS A 48 4.28 -3.73 1.38
N ILE A 49 4.53 -3.87 2.68
CA ILE A 49 5.67 -3.22 3.35
C ILE A 49 7.01 -3.76 2.88
N SER A 50 7.07 -5.06 2.54
CA SER A 50 8.32 -5.73 2.12
C SER A 50 8.70 -5.42 0.67
N SER A 51 7.71 -5.17 -0.20
CA SER A 51 7.95 -4.80 -1.62
C SER A 51 7.88 -3.30 -1.84
N LYS A 52 7.30 -2.55 -0.90
CA LYS A 52 6.98 -1.12 -1.02
C LYS A 52 6.09 -0.82 -2.22
N LEU A 53 5.16 -1.73 -2.54
CA LEU A 53 4.24 -1.59 -3.66
C LEU A 53 2.78 -1.72 -3.22
N CYS A 54 1.89 -0.98 -3.89
CA CYS A 54 0.45 -1.14 -3.73
C CYS A 54 0.02 -2.47 -4.31
N GLN A 55 -0.55 -3.36 -3.49
CA GLN A 55 -0.95 -4.70 -3.93
C GLN A 55 -2.35 -5.02 -3.46
N ILE A 56 -3.09 -5.79 -4.25
CA ILE A 56 -4.42 -6.27 -3.86
C ILE A 56 -4.26 -7.05 -2.56
N SER A 57 -5.03 -6.66 -1.54
CA SER A 57 -5.07 -7.38 -0.27
C SER A 57 -5.57 -8.81 -0.49
N SER A 58 -4.71 -9.78 -0.19
CA SER A 58 -4.95 -11.20 -0.38
C SER A 58 -4.43 -11.95 0.83
N CYS A 59 -5.08 -13.06 1.15
CA CYS A 59 -4.77 -13.90 2.30
C CYS A 59 -3.39 -14.60 2.29
N ASN A 60 -2.56 -14.30 1.29
CA ASN A 60 -1.25 -14.91 1.04
C ASN A 60 -0.32 -13.86 0.42
N ASP A 61 -0.51 -12.60 0.82
CA ASP A 61 0.25 -11.48 0.28
C ASP A 61 1.44 -11.07 1.14
N GLY A 62 1.66 -11.69 2.29
CA GLY A 62 2.79 -11.39 3.19
C GLY A 62 2.50 -10.26 4.19
N ASN A 63 1.29 -9.70 4.23
CA ASN A 63 0.88 -8.74 5.25
C ASN A 63 -0.35 -9.23 5.98
N GLN A 64 -0.43 -8.96 7.29
CA GLN A 64 -1.63 -9.18 8.08
C GLN A 64 -2.73 -8.18 7.69
N ASN A 65 -3.67 -8.59 6.84
CA ASN A 65 -4.78 -7.76 6.35
C ASN A 65 -6.10 -8.53 6.24
N GLN A 66 -7.12 -7.94 5.60
CA GLN A 66 -8.47 -8.51 5.49
C GLN A 66 -9.03 -8.88 6.88
N ASP A 67 -9.20 -10.17 7.17
CA ASP A 67 -9.63 -10.68 8.46
C ASP A 67 -8.62 -11.64 9.10
N GLU A 68 -7.38 -11.59 8.63
CA GLU A 68 -6.29 -12.39 9.11
C GLU A 68 -5.98 -12.11 10.58
N THR A 69 -5.81 -13.18 11.35
CA THR A 69 -5.39 -13.08 12.75
C THR A 69 -3.87 -13.03 12.88
N ASP A 70 -3.16 -13.48 11.85
CA ASP A 70 -1.70 -13.36 11.70
C ASP A 70 -1.32 -13.25 10.21
N VAL A 71 -0.06 -12.97 9.88
CA VAL A 71 0.40 -12.83 8.49
C VAL A 71 0.00 -14.06 7.66
N ASP A 72 -0.77 -13.83 6.59
CA ASP A 72 -1.22 -14.87 5.65
C ASP A 72 -2.07 -16.00 6.27
N CYS A 73 -2.68 -15.77 7.44
CA CYS A 73 -3.50 -16.78 8.09
C CYS A 73 -4.55 -16.26 9.07
N GLY A 74 -5.50 -17.14 9.38
CA GLY A 74 -6.59 -16.86 10.29
C GLY A 74 -7.80 -16.29 9.59
N GLY A 75 -8.73 -15.74 10.38
CA GLY A 75 -9.96 -15.20 9.85
C GLY A 75 -10.98 -16.25 9.37
N SER A 76 -12.21 -15.80 9.15
CA SER A 76 -13.28 -16.56 8.52
C SER A 76 -13.27 -16.45 6.99
N ILE A 77 -12.73 -15.37 6.42
CA ILE A 77 -12.60 -15.13 4.98
C ILE A 77 -11.35 -15.85 4.46
N CYS A 78 -10.19 -15.64 5.12
CA CYS A 78 -8.95 -16.29 4.72
C CYS A 78 -8.89 -17.77 5.10
N GLY A 79 -9.46 -18.16 6.25
CA GLY A 79 -9.78 -19.57 6.60
C GLY A 79 -8.58 -20.51 6.80
N ALA A 80 -7.36 -20.07 6.45
CA ALA A 80 -6.14 -20.80 6.70
C ALA A 80 -5.87 -20.84 8.21
N ARG A 81 -5.54 -22.01 8.75
CA ARG A 81 -5.17 -22.11 10.16
C ARG A 81 -3.76 -21.56 10.35
N CYS A 82 -3.61 -20.60 11.25
CA CYS A 82 -2.30 -20.14 11.66
C CYS A 82 -1.49 -21.29 12.27
N SER A 83 -0.24 -21.39 11.85
CA SER A 83 0.71 -22.31 12.45
C SER A 83 1.15 -21.77 13.82
N LEU A 84 1.58 -22.65 14.73
CA LEU A 84 2.15 -22.21 16.00
C LEU A 84 3.42 -21.38 15.72
N ASN A 85 3.39 -20.08 16.04
CA ASN A 85 4.43 -19.06 15.79
C ASN A 85 4.46 -18.46 14.37
N GLN A 86 3.33 -18.39 13.67
CA GLN A 86 3.08 -17.19 12.89
C GLN A 86 2.51 -16.18 13.87
#